data_AF-K0J9V4-F1
#
_entry.id   AF-K0J9V4-F1
#
_cell.length_a   1.000
_cell.length_b   1.000
_cell.length_c   1.000
_cell.angle_alpha   90.00
_cell.angle_beta   90.00
_cell.angle_gamma   90.00
#
_symmetry.space_group_name_H-M   'P 1'
#
loop_
_entity.id
_entity.type
_entity.pdbx_description
1 polymer ?
#
loop_
_entity_poly.entity_id
_entity_poly.type
_entity_poly.pdbx_seq_one_letter_code
_entity_poly.pdbx_strand_id
1 'polypeptide(L)'
;MVVMVLSALLIGYFIVSVRSSGGLGSVQGFECGLDRFVHKGFYVSMRFFMISLLFLLMDLELVLMVFSPIIIFDELVSVMKFSLLMWVFVLGTVWEWWIGSIDWSL
;
A
#
# COMPACT_ATOMS: atom_id res chain seq x y z
N MET A 1 -39.09 -25.55 1.60
CA MET A 1 -39.74 -24.29 1.15
C MET A 1 -38.84 -23.08 1.34
N VAL A 2 -38.28 -22.81 2.52
CA VAL A 2 -37.42 -21.63 2.78
C VAL A 2 -36.23 -21.51 1.82
N VAL A 3 -35.52 -22.62 1.55
CA VAL A 3 -34.36 -22.62 0.62
C VAL A 3 -34.75 -22.24 -0.82
N MET A 4 -35.93 -22.65 -1.28
CA MET A 4 -36.43 -22.32 -2.63
C MET A 4 -36.84 -20.85 -2.74
N VAL A 5 -37.34 -20.26 -1.65
CA VAL A 5 -37.69 -18.84 -1.60
C VAL A 5 -36.42 -17.98 -1.62
N LEU A 6 -35.39 -18.36 -0.86
CA LEU A 6 -34.11 -17.64 -0.83
C LEU A 6 -33.39 -17.70 -2.18
N SER A 7 -33.39 -18.85 -2.85
CA SER A 7 -32.77 -18.97 -4.17
C SER A 7 -33.49 -18.12 -5.23
N ALA A 8 -34.83 -18.07 -5.19
CA ALA A 8 -35.62 -17.24 -6.11
C ALA A 8 -35.34 -15.73 -5.91
N LEU A 9 -35.19 -15.28 -4.66
CA LEU A 9 -34.88 -13.87 -4.35
C LEU A 9 -33.48 -13.47 -4.83
N LEU A 10 -32.49 -14.34 -4.66
CA LEU A 10 -31.12 -14.09 -5.15
C LEU A 10 -31.06 -14.00 -6.69
N ILE A 11 -31.79 -14.90 -7.37
CA ILE A 11 -31.89 -14.87 -8.84
C ILE A 11 -32.57 -13.57 -9.31
N GLY A 12 -33.66 -13.17 -8.65
CA GLY A 12 -34.34 -11.91 -8.96
C GLY A 12 -33.43 -10.68 -8.78
N TYR A 13 -32.66 -10.63 -7.69
CA TYR A 13 -31.70 -9.56 -7.44
C TYR A 13 -30.63 -9.48 -8.54
N PHE A 14 -30.10 -10.63 -8.97
CA PHE A 14 -29.07 -10.70 -10.01
C PHE A 14 -29.58 -10.18 -11.36
N ILE A 15 -30.81 -10.52 -11.75
CA ILE A 15 -31.44 -10.05 -12.99
C ILE A 15 -31.60 -8.52 -12.98
N VAL A 16 -32.03 -7.94 -11.85
CA VAL A 16 -32.18 -6.49 -11.70
C VAL A 16 -30.82 -5.78 -11.75
N SER A 17 -29.80 -6.34 -11.08
CA SER A 17 -28.45 -5.79 -11.06
C SER A 17 -27.84 -5.71 -12.46
N VAL A 18 -27.97 -6.79 -13.25
CA VAL A 18 -27.48 -6.81 -14.64
C VAL A 18 -28.20 -5.78 -15.49
N ARG A 19 -29.51 -5.63 -15.34
CA ARG A 19 -30.29 -4.62 -16.09
C ARG A 19 -29.90 -3.19 -15.72
N SER A 20 -29.52 -2.94 -14.46
CA SER A 20 -29.07 -1.63 -13.99
C SER A 20 -27.68 -1.25 -14.51
N SER A 21 -26.83 -2.23 -14.85
CA SER A 21 -25.48 -1.98 -15.37
C SER A 21 -25.43 -1.57 -16.85
N GLY A 22 -26.56 -1.60 -17.57
CA GLY A 22 -26.66 -1.40 -19.02
C GLY A 22 -26.72 0.05 -19.52
N GLY A 23 -26.27 1.04 -18.73
CA GLY A 23 -26.18 2.42 -19.18
C GLY A 23 -24.95 2.63 -20.08
N LEU A 24 -25.15 3.07 -21.33
CA LEU A 24 -24.09 3.23 -22.35
C LEU A 24 -22.92 4.16 -21.95
N GLY A 25 -23.00 4.89 -20.83
CA GLY A 25 -21.95 5.78 -20.35
C GLY A 25 -21.47 5.53 -18.91
N SER A 26 -22.04 4.57 -18.18
CA SER A 26 -21.74 4.40 -16.75
C SER A 26 -20.51 3.53 -16.46
N VAL A 27 -19.98 2.83 -17.46
CA VAL A 27 -18.82 1.92 -17.29
C VAL A 27 -17.52 2.50 -17.84
N GLN A 28 -17.59 3.71 -18.41
CA GLN A 28 -16.40 4.37 -18.93
C GLN A 28 -15.95 5.45 -17.95
N GLY A 29 -14.71 5.34 -17.49
CA GLY A 29 -14.08 6.44 -16.75
C GLY A 29 -14.25 7.75 -17.54
N PHE A 30 -14.38 8.86 -16.83
CA PHE A 30 -14.61 10.18 -17.42
C PHE A 30 -13.46 10.53 -18.40
N GLU A 31 -13.68 10.28 -19.68
CA GLU A 31 -12.78 10.64 -20.78
C GLU A 31 -13.19 12.04 -21.23
N CYS A 32 -12.66 13.06 -20.55
CA CYS A 32 -12.77 14.45 -20.97
C CYS A 32 -12.10 14.62 -22.36
N GLY A 33 -12.81 14.25 -23.44
CA GLY A 33 -12.40 14.44 -24.84
C GLY A 33 -11.19 13.64 -25.35
N LEU A 34 -10.78 12.55 -24.69
CA LEU A 34 -9.59 11.76 -25.07
C LEU A 34 -9.97 10.48 -25.83
N ASP A 35 -9.53 10.39 -27.10
CA ASP A 35 -9.72 9.21 -27.95
C ASP A 35 -8.97 7.97 -27.42
N ARG A 36 -9.65 6.80 -27.48
CA ARG A 36 -9.19 5.52 -26.92
C ARG A 36 -8.04 4.82 -27.66
N PHE A 37 -7.20 5.55 -28.39
CA PHE A 37 -6.09 4.96 -29.17
C PHE A 37 -4.69 5.30 -28.66
N VAL A 38 -4.57 6.05 -27.57
CA VAL A 38 -3.27 6.28 -26.95
C VAL A 38 -2.91 5.03 -26.13
N HIS A 39 -1.80 4.39 -26.47
CA HIS A 39 -1.19 3.34 -25.66
C HIS A 39 -1.20 3.75 -24.19
N LYS A 40 -1.96 3.02 -23.35
CA LYS A 40 -1.90 3.13 -21.89
C LYS A 40 -0.61 2.49 -21.40
N GLY A 41 0.53 3.03 -21.81
CA GLY A 41 1.75 2.90 -21.03
C GLY A 41 1.51 3.65 -19.74
N PHE A 42 1.32 2.93 -18.65
CA PHE A 42 1.15 3.56 -17.35
C PHE A 42 2.50 4.18 -16.98
N TYR A 43 2.59 5.50 -17.04
CA TYR A 43 3.75 6.21 -16.50
C TYR A 43 3.67 6.11 -14.98
N VAL A 44 4.37 5.12 -14.41
CA VAL A 44 4.54 5.02 -12.96
C VAL A 44 5.50 6.12 -12.55
N SER A 45 5.07 7.00 -11.65
CA SER A 45 6.00 7.97 -11.08
C SER A 45 6.99 7.21 -10.19
N MET A 46 8.30 7.40 -10.44
CA MET A 46 9.35 6.78 -9.61
C MET A 46 9.29 7.25 -8.15
N ARG A 47 8.67 8.41 -7.88
CA ARG A 47 8.51 8.98 -6.54
C ARG A 47 7.62 8.11 -5.65
N PHE A 48 6.45 7.70 -6.14
CA PHE A 48 5.57 6.80 -5.38
C PHE A 48 6.25 5.47 -5.07
N PHE A 49 7.04 4.94 -6.02
CA PHE A 49 7.80 3.72 -5.80
C PHE A 49 8.86 3.89 -4.70
N MET A 50 9.62 5.00 -4.69
CA MET A 50 10.62 5.28 -3.66
C MET A 50 9.99 5.41 -2.27
N ILE A 51 8.84 6.08 -2.14
CA ILE A 51 8.12 6.22 -0.86
C ILE A 51 7.66 4.84 -0.35
N SER A 52 7.12 3.98 -1.21
CA SER A 52 6.71 2.63 -0.82
C SER A 52 7.91 1.76 -0.40
N LEU A 53 9.05 1.89 -1.07
CA LEU A 53 10.27 1.18 -0.72
C LEU A 53 10.83 1.65 0.64
N LEU A 54 10.83 2.97 0.86
CA LEU A 54 11.29 3.59 2.11
C LEU A 54 10.40 3.19 3.29
N PHE A 55 9.07 3.21 3.08
CA PHE A 55 8.11 2.71 4.08
C PHE A 55 8.37 1.24 4.43
N LEU A 56 8.59 0.39 3.43
CA LEU A 56 8.87 -1.03 3.63
C LEU A 56 10.18 -1.27 4.40
N LEU A 57 11.23 -0.48 4.11
CA LEU A 57 12.51 -0.58 4.80
C LEU A 57 12.40 -0.12 6.26
N MET A 58 11.72 1.00 6.52
CA MET A 58 11.48 1.52 7.87
C MET A 58 10.64 0.55 8.73
N ASP A 59 9.59 -0.03 8.14
CA ASP A 59 8.77 -1.03 8.84
C ASP A 59 9.57 -2.31 9.16
N LEU A 60 10.48 -2.73 8.28
CA LEU A 60 11.35 -3.88 8.53
C LEU A 60 12.28 -3.63 9.73
N GLU A 61 12.87 -2.43 9.82
CA GLU A 61 13.75 -2.06 10.93
C GLU A 61 12.99 -2.01 12.27
N LEU A 62 11.74 -1.51 12.26
CA LEU A 62 10.88 -1.55 13.44
C LEU A 62 10.52 -2.98 13.86
N VAL A 63 10.21 -3.86 12.89
CA VAL A 63 9.96 -5.28 13.17
C VAL A 63 11.19 -5.92 13.82
N LEU A 64 12.39 -5.67 13.29
CA LEU A 64 13.63 -6.16 13.90
C LEU A 64 13.80 -5.65 15.32
N MET A 65 13.47 -4.39 15.58
CA MET A 65 13.59 -3.79 16.90
C MET A 65 12.62 -4.39 17.94
N VAL A 66 11.38 -4.70 17.55
CA VAL A 66 10.35 -5.26 18.44
C VAL A 66 10.52 -6.77 18.64
N PHE A 67 10.85 -7.51 17.58
CA PHE A 67 10.90 -8.98 17.64
C PHE A 67 12.28 -9.54 17.99
N SER A 68 13.34 -8.72 17.93
CA SER A 68 14.67 -9.21 18.31
C SER A 68 14.72 -9.53 19.81
N PRO A 69 15.19 -10.73 20.21
CA PRO A 69 15.27 -11.16 21.61
C PRO A 69 16.43 -10.49 22.36
N ILE A 70 16.60 -9.18 22.17
CA ILE A 70 17.74 -8.41 22.68
C ILE A 70 17.77 -8.47 24.21
N ILE A 71 16.60 -8.47 24.86
CA ILE A 71 16.43 -8.40 26.32
C ILE A 71 16.80 -9.72 27.05
N ILE A 72 17.03 -10.82 26.33
CA ILE A 72 17.12 -12.16 26.94
C ILE A 72 18.53 -12.51 27.46
N PHE A 73 19.58 -11.81 27.03
CA PHE A 73 20.96 -12.06 27.45
C PHE A 73 21.62 -10.79 27.98
N ASP A 74 22.40 -10.93 29.06
CA ASP A 74 23.34 -9.97 29.67
C ASP A 74 23.04 -8.49 29.41
N GLU A 75 22.57 -7.76 30.43
CA GLU A 75 21.96 -6.42 30.28
C GLU A 75 22.84 -5.38 29.56
N LEU A 76 24.17 -5.48 29.65
CA LEU A 76 25.08 -4.58 28.95
C LEU A 76 25.13 -4.86 27.44
N VAL A 77 25.18 -6.13 27.05
CA VAL A 77 25.30 -6.54 25.64
C VAL A 77 23.99 -6.29 24.90
N SER A 78 22.85 -6.48 25.57
CA SER A 78 21.52 -6.17 25.03
C SER A 78 21.35 -4.67 24.76
N VAL A 79 21.70 -3.82 25.72
CA VAL A 79 21.64 -2.35 25.56
C VAL A 79 22.57 -1.88 24.45
N MET A 80 23.77 -2.44 24.33
CA MET A 80 24.68 -2.12 23.21
C MET A 80 24.11 -2.51 21.85
N LYS A 81 23.49 -3.69 21.72
CA LYS A 81 22.86 -4.13 20.47
C LYS A 81 21.66 -3.26 20.08
N PHE A 82 20.82 -2.93 21.06
CA PHE A 82 19.65 -2.08 20.84
C PHE A 82 20.05 -0.65 20.45
N SER A 83 21.03 -0.07 21.16
CA SER A 83 21.54 1.26 20.84
C SER A 83 22.19 1.32 19.46
N LEU A 84 22.93 0.28 19.05
CA LEU A 84 23.47 0.19 17.68
C LEU A 84 22.36 0.16 16.63
N LEU A 85 21.31 -0.63 16.84
CA LEU A 85 20.18 -0.72 15.91
C LEU A 85 19.42 0.61 15.81
N MET A 86 19.24 1.31 16.93
CA MET A 86 18.69 2.67 16.96
C MET A 86 19.56 3.68 16.22
N TRP A 87 20.89 3.59 16.34
CA TRP A 87 21.80 4.45 15.58
C TRP A 87 21.69 4.21 14.08
N VAL A 88 21.56 2.96 13.63
CA VAL A 88 21.36 2.66 12.21
C VAL A 88 20.05 3.27 11.70
N PHE A 89 18.95 3.12 12.44
CA PHE A 89 17.64 3.71 12.09
C PHE A 89 17.72 5.23 11.93
N VAL A 90 18.34 5.93 12.89
CA VAL A 90 18.48 7.39 12.84
C VAL A 90 19.40 7.83 11.70
N LEU A 91 20.52 7.13 11.47
CA LEU A 91 21.44 7.48 10.39
C LEU A 91 20.82 7.24 9.01
N GLY A 92 20.07 6.14 8.85
CA GLY A 92 19.34 5.81 7.62
C GLY A 92 18.32 6.89 7.28
N THR A 93 17.47 7.24 8.24
CA THR A 93 16.45 8.29 8.06
C THR A 93 17.05 9.67 7.78
N VAL A 94 18.15 10.04 8.44
CA VAL A 94 18.86 11.30 8.15
C VAL A 94 19.45 11.31 6.74
N TRP A 95 20.02 10.18 6.29
CA TRP A 95 20.58 10.05 4.95
C TRP A 95 19.49 10.16 3.86
N GLU A 96 18.36 9.50 4.06
CA GLU A 96 17.20 9.57 3.16
C GLU A 96 16.52 10.95 3.16
N TRP A 97 16.59 11.67 4.27
CA TRP A 97 16.15 13.05 4.29
C TRP A 97 17.09 13.93 3.47
N TRP A 98 18.40 13.73 3.59
CA TRP A 98 19.39 14.51 2.83
C TRP A 98 19.32 14.28 1.32
N ILE A 99 18.96 13.06 0.88
CA ILE A 99 18.75 12.76 -0.54
C ILE A 99 17.46 13.39 -1.10
N GLY A 100 16.58 13.92 -0.23
CA GLY A 100 15.31 14.53 -0.63
C GLY A 100 14.23 13.52 -1.02
N SER A 101 14.34 12.26 -0.60
CA SER A 101 13.35 11.20 -0.90
C SER A 101 12.01 11.45 -0.19
N ILE A 102 12.04 12.19 0.92
CA ILE A 102 10.90 12.48 1.81
C ILE A 102 10.22 13.82 1.44
N ASP A 103 10.84 14.65 0.60
CA ASP A 103 10.30 15.97 0.26
C ASP A 103 9.15 15.85 -0.76
N TRP A 104 7.96 16.13 -0.25
CA TRP A 104 6.68 16.21 -0.96
C TRP A 104 6.33 17.62 -1.48
N SER A 105 7.26 18.56 -1.48
CA SER A 105 7.02 19.88 -2.09
C SER A 105 7.36 19.86 -3.58
N LEU A 106 6.31 20.15 -4.38
CA LEU A 106 6.28 20.43 -5.82
C LEU A 106 7.55 21.08 -6.40
#